data_AF-A0A372LVQ1-F1
#
_entry.id   AF-A0A372LVQ1-F1
#
_cell.length_a   1.000
_cell.length_b   1.000
_cell.length_c   1.000
_cell.angle_alpha   90.00
_cell.angle_beta   90.00
_cell.angle_gamma   90.00
#
_symmetry.space_group_name_H-M   'P 1'
#
loop_
_entity.id
_entity.type
_entity.pdbx_description
1 polymer ?
#
loop_
_entity_poly.entity_id
_entity_poly.type
_entity_poly.pdbx_seq_one_letter_code
_entity_poly.pdbx_strand_id
1 'polypeptide(L)'
;MARGVPCRCFGKPTSPWNRWFAGRRVDNAEVNDSAANRSSKAPQVPGGPPTGRDRDDEGRARNARPRDGLGRPLPYGVPGVERQPEGVVRGPFETLAEAQELLDAGRPFHAHEVFEDAWKSGPEEERALWRGLAQLAVGLTHAARGNATGGARLLRRGAGAIDEAGARYGIDVPGLVRWASELAEDTEQGVEVDPAACAPRLVAAADG
;
A
#
# COMPACT_ATOMS: atom_id res chain seq x y z
N MET A 1 -42.27 -29.77 9.32
CA MET A 1 -42.78 -28.46 9.77
C MET A 1 -41.67 -27.76 10.53
N ALA A 2 -41.02 -26.78 9.87
CA ALA A 2 -39.92 -26.02 10.43
C ALA A 2 -40.43 -24.99 11.44
N ARG A 3 -39.77 -24.90 12.61
CA ARG A 3 -39.99 -23.85 13.60
C ARG A 3 -39.10 -22.66 13.24
N GLY A 4 -39.73 -21.52 12.99
CA GLY A 4 -39.06 -20.23 12.90
C GLY A 4 -38.88 -19.60 14.28
N VAL A 5 -37.79 -18.86 14.44
CA VAL A 5 -37.70 -17.67 15.30
C VAL A 5 -36.97 -16.59 14.48
N PRO A 6 -37.52 -15.38 14.37
CA PRO A 6 -36.88 -14.22 13.76
C PRO A 6 -36.23 -13.32 14.82
N CYS A 7 -35.21 -12.54 14.44
CA CYS A 7 -35.07 -11.14 14.86
C CYS A 7 -33.98 -10.39 14.08
N ARG A 8 -34.34 -9.19 13.64
CA ARG A 8 -33.50 -8.15 13.02
C ARG A 8 -32.70 -7.40 14.09
N CYS A 9 -31.54 -6.83 13.72
CA CYS A 9 -31.28 -5.37 13.71
C CYS A 9 -29.77 -5.03 13.71
N PHE A 10 -29.36 -4.40 12.62
CA PHE A 10 -28.48 -3.23 12.48
C PHE A 10 -27.51 -2.86 13.63
N GLY A 11 -26.21 -2.92 13.31
CA GLY A 11 -25.15 -2.15 13.94
C GLY A 11 -23.98 -2.06 12.96
N LYS A 12 -23.80 -0.92 12.30
CA LYS A 12 -22.64 -0.69 11.43
C LYS A 12 -21.38 -0.64 12.31
N PRO A 13 -20.35 -1.49 12.11
CA PRO A 13 -19.04 -1.16 12.62
C PRO A 13 -18.48 -0.05 11.73
N THR A 14 -18.39 1.15 12.29
CA THR A 14 -17.50 2.21 11.80
C THR A 14 -16.09 1.65 11.78
N SER A 15 -15.71 1.10 10.63
CA SER A 15 -14.39 0.56 10.41
C SER A 15 -13.39 1.73 10.53
N PRO A 16 -12.29 1.60 11.29
CA PRO A 16 -11.35 2.69 11.60
C PRO A 16 -10.50 3.16 10.39
N TRP A 17 -10.96 2.89 9.17
CA TRP A 17 -10.22 2.98 7.91
C TRP A 17 -10.07 4.39 7.35
N ASN A 18 -10.76 5.40 7.90
CA ASN A 18 -10.70 6.78 7.37
C ASN A 18 -9.50 7.60 7.86
N ARG A 19 -8.63 7.08 8.74
CA ARG A 19 -7.55 7.87 9.34
C ARG A 19 -6.24 7.89 8.52
N TRP A 20 -6.16 7.12 7.43
CA TRP A 20 -5.08 7.20 6.42
C TRP A 20 -5.46 8.03 5.18
N PHE A 21 -6.65 8.64 5.15
CA PHE A 21 -7.29 9.12 3.92
C PHE A 21 -7.46 10.64 3.76
N ALA A 22 -6.68 11.49 4.46
CA ALA A 22 -6.84 12.94 4.31
C ALA A 22 -5.51 13.71 4.19
N GLY A 23 -5.34 14.35 3.03
CA GLY A 23 -4.35 15.39 2.73
C GLY A 23 -3.40 14.98 1.60
N ARG A 24 -3.26 15.68 0.48
CA ARG A 24 -3.48 17.10 0.20
C ARG A 24 -3.78 17.29 -1.29
N ARG A 25 -4.70 18.22 -1.59
CA ARG A 25 -4.80 18.94 -2.86
C ARG A 25 -3.61 19.91 -2.88
N VAL A 26 -2.77 19.89 -3.92
CA VAL A 26 -1.72 20.89 -4.12
C VAL A 26 -2.27 21.96 -5.06
N ASP A 27 -2.74 23.07 -4.49
CA ASP A 27 -2.93 24.31 -5.24
C ASP A 27 -1.60 25.06 -5.20
N ASN A 28 -1.08 25.34 -6.39
CA ASN A 28 0.18 26.03 -6.66
C ASN A 28 -0.01 27.54 -6.44
N ALA A 29 0.76 28.14 -5.52
CA ALA A 29 0.87 29.60 -5.40
C ALA A 29 2.21 30.01 -4.77
N GLU A 30 3.14 30.31 -5.66
CA GLU A 30 4.17 31.37 -5.62
C GLU A 30 4.21 32.27 -4.37
N VAL A 31 5.34 32.31 -3.64
CA VAL A 31 5.76 33.51 -2.90
C VAL A 31 7.29 33.65 -2.87
N ASN A 32 7.71 34.88 -3.12
CA ASN A 32 9.05 35.40 -3.30
C ASN A 32 9.79 35.71 -1.97
N ASP A 33 11.08 35.99 -2.14
CA ASP A 33 12.21 36.18 -1.22
C ASP A 33 12.09 37.23 -0.08
N SER A 34 12.98 37.06 0.91
CA SER A 34 13.66 38.06 1.75
C SER A 34 13.03 38.58 3.05
N ALA A 35 13.61 38.20 4.20
CA ALA A 35 14.44 39.10 5.05
C ALA A 35 14.80 38.50 6.43
N ALA A 36 16.06 38.73 6.81
CA ALA A 36 16.76 38.55 8.08
C ALA A 36 15.96 38.59 9.41
N ASN A 37 16.46 37.92 10.47
CA ASN A 37 17.38 38.55 11.46
C ASN A 37 17.42 37.92 12.90
N ARG A 38 18.65 37.69 13.38
CA ARG A 38 19.22 37.78 14.76
C ARG A 38 18.66 36.95 15.96
N SER A 39 19.45 35.92 16.31
CA SER A 39 20.23 35.71 17.57
C SER A 39 19.60 35.94 18.95
N SER A 40 19.60 34.90 19.81
CA SER A 40 20.16 34.91 21.19
C SER A 40 20.21 33.49 21.81
N LYS A 41 21.19 33.26 22.70
CA LYS A 41 21.78 31.96 23.09
C LYS A 41 21.54 31.60 24.57
N ALA A 42 21.55 30.28 24.86
CA ALA A 42 21.93 29.55 26.10
C ALA A 42 20.80 28.89 26.93
N PRO A 43 21.06 27.83 27.76
CA PRO A 43 22.20 26.89 27.81
C PRO A 43 21.81 25.40 27.66
N GLN A 44 22.79 24.53 27.43
CA GLN A 44 22.64 23.07 27.27
C GLN A 44 22.63 22.33 28.62
N VAL A 45 21.74 21.33 28.75
CA VAL A 45 21.80 20.26 29.76
C VAL A 45 21.89 18.90 29.05
N PRO A 46 22.73 17.94 29.50
CA PRO A 46 22.88 16.65 28.84
C PRO A 46 21.77 15.70 29.29
N GLY A 47 20.75 15.51 28.44
CA GLY A 47 19.70 14.51 28.61
C GLY A 47 19.99 13.24 27.80
N GLY A 48 19.69 12.07 28.35
CA GLY A 48 19.91 10.74 27.76
C GLY A 48 19.23 10.48 26.41
N PRO A 49 19.32 9.24 25.86
CA PRO A 49 18.92 8.96 24.48
C PRO A 49 17.47 9.40 24.22
N PRO A 50 17.23 10.25 23.21
CA PRO A 50 15.91 10.80 22.98
C PRO A 50 14.95 9.69 22.54
N THR A 51 13.97 9.38 23.40
CA THR A 51 12.77 8.60 23.05
C THR A 51 11.75 9.44 22.25
N GLY A 52 12.24 10.45 21.53
CA GLY A 52 11.44 11.36 20.72
C GLY A 52 11.22 10.78 19.33
N ARG A 53 9.97 10.72 18.89
CA ARG A 53 9.64 10.44 17.48
C ARG A 53 10.44 11.42 16.61
N ASP A 54 11.19 10.90 15.67
CA ASP A 54 11.94 11.69 14.70
C ASP A 54 10.98 12.65 13.99
N ARG A 55 11.33 13.93 13.93
CA ARG A 55 10.48 15.02 13.44
C ARG A 55 11.30 15.95 12.55
N ASP A 56 10.70 16.46 11.47
CA ASP A 56 11.31 17.53 10.68
C ASP A 56 11.28 18.87 11.43
N ASP A 57 11.92 19.87 10.83
CA ASP A 57 11.98 21.25 11.34
C ASP A 57 10.59 21.91 11.43
N GLU A 58 9.56 21.30 10.83
CA GLU A 58 8.15 21.68 10.94
C GLU A 58 7.36 20.82 11.97
N GLY A 59 8.03 19.92 12.68
CA GLY A 59 7.42 19.06 13.70
C GLY A 59 6.62 17.86 13.14
N ARG A 60 6.65 17.62 11.83
CA ARG A 60 6.05 16.42 11.21
C ARG A 60 6.94 15.23 11.49
N ALA A 61 6.36 14.08 11.82
CA ALA A 61 7.14 12.88 12.06
C ALA A 61 7.98 12.54 10.81
N ARG A 62 9.31 12.71 10.88
CA ARG A 62 10.22 12.20 9.86
C ARG A 62 10.19 10.69 10.02
N ASN A 63 9.64 10.01 9.03
CA ASN A 63 9.68 8.56 8.96
C ASN A 63 11.06 8.11 8.46
N ALA A 64 12.15 8.62 9.04
CA ALA A 64 13.52 8.31 8.59
C ALA A 64 14.02 6.95 9.11
N ARG A 65 13.20 6.25 9.91
CA ARG A 65 13.53 4.90 10.38
C ARG A 65 13.56 3.96 9.17
N PRO A 66 14.70 3.27 8.91
CA PRO A 66 14.82 2.32 7.79
C PRO A 66 13.73 1.26 7.85
N ARG A 67 13.28 0.76 6.70
CA ARG A 67 12.21 -0.26 6.59
C ARG A 67 12.64 -1.41 5.69
N ASP A 68 12.09 -2.60 5.92
CA ASP A 68 12.26 -3.73 5.01
C ASP A 68 11.38 -3.61 3.74
N GLY A 69 11.49 -4.58 2.83
CA GLY A 69 10.70 -4.62 1.59
C GLY A 69 9.18 -4.73 1.82
N LEU A 70 8.77 -5.20 3.00
CA LEU A 70 7.38 -5.25 3.43
C LEU A 70 6.95 -3.95 4.12
N GLY A 71 7.83 -3.00 4.42
CA GLY A 71 7.56 -1.74 5.11
C GLY A 71 7.61 -1.82 6.65
N ARG A 72 8.10 -2.92 7.25
CA ARG A 72 8.28 -3.00 8.72
C ARG A 72 9.50 -2.17 9.14
N PRO A 73 9.43 -1.43 10.27
CA PRO A 73 10.58 -0.67 10.75
C PRO A 73 11.76 -1.57 11.17
N LEU A 74 12.95 -1.26 10.66
CA LEU A 74 14.21 -1.92 11.03
C LEU A 74 14.89 -1.23 12.21
N PRO A 75 15.84 -1.87 12.89
CA PRO A 75 16.75 -1.19 13.83
C PRO A 75 17.53 -0.07 13.13
N TYR A 76 17.92 0.96 13.89
CA TYR A 76 18.79 2.02 13.37
C TYR A 76 20.16 1.43 12.97
N GLY A 77 20.73 1.91 11.87
CA GLY A 77 22.02 1.43 11.34
C GLY A 77 21.93 0.23 10.40
N VAL A 78 20.75 -0.41 10.27
CA VAL A 78 20.50 -1.41 9.23
C VAL A 78 20.06 -0.68 7.96
N PRO A 79 20.65 -0.95 6.78
CA PRO A 79 20.16 -0.38 5.53
C PRO A 79 18.74 -0.87 5.28
N GLY A 80 17.82 0.08 5.11
CA GLY A 80 16.46 -0.20 4.69
C GLY A 80 16.34 -0.17 3.17
N VAL A 81 15.21 -0.65 2.68
CA VAL A 81 14.81 -0.45 1.30
C VAL A 81 14.38 1.00 1.12
N GLU A 82 14.92 1.65 0.08
CA GLU A 82 14.53 3.01 -0.28
C GLU A 82 13.04 3.04 -0.67
N ARG A 83 12.32 4.03 -0.13
CA ARG A 83 10.90 4.22 -0.45
C ARG A 83 10.77 4.58 -1.92
N GLN A 84 9.68 4.14 -2.55
CA GLN A 84 9.38 4.62 -3.90
C GLN A 84 9.17 6.15 -3.87
N PRO A 85 9.64 6.88 -4.89
CA PRO A 85 9.36 8.29 -5.01
C PRO A 85 7.85 8.49 -5.15
N GLU A 86 7.25 9.27 -4.24
CA GLU A 86 5.82 9.57 -4.23
C GLU A 86 5.48 10.55 -5.36
N GLY A 87 4.35 10.34 -6.04
CA GLY A 87 3.80 11.31 -7.01
C GLY A 87 4.43 11.26 -8.40
N VAL A 88 5.10 10.15 -8.75
CA VAL A 88 5.61 9.93 -10.10
C VAL A 88 4.47 9.47 -11.01
N VAL A 89 4.14 10.30 -12.00
CA VAL A 89 3.14 9.96 -13.02
C VAL A 89 3.76 8.99 -14.03
N ARG A 90 3.22 7.78 -14.11
CA ARG A 90 3.65 6.72 -15.04
C ARG A 90 2.52 6.38 -16.00
N GLY A 91 2.88 5.91 -17.20
CA GLY A 91 1.89 5.30 -18.10
C GLY A 91 1.37 3.95 -17.55
N PRO A 92 0.22 3.43 -18.02
CA PRO A 92 -0.32 2.15 -17.56
C PRO A 92 0.65 0.97 -17.71
N PHE A 93 1.33 0.86 -18.86
CA PHE A 93 2.29 -0.22 -19.12
C PHE A 93 3.55 -0.12 -18.25
N GLU A 94 4.06 1.09 -18.04
CA GLU A 94 5.20 1.36 -17.16
C GLU A 94 4.85 1.06 -15.70
N THR A 95 3.64 1.45 -15.26
CA THR A 95 3.11 1.14 -13.93
C THR A 95 3.08 -0.38 -13.69
N LEU A 96 2.60 -1.14 -14.66
CA LEU A 96 2.52 -2.61 -14.57
C LEU A 96 3.91 -3.25 -14.56
N ALA A 97 4.84 -2.79 -15.40
CA ALA A 97 6.21 -3.29 -15.44
C ALA A 97 6.95 -3.05 -14.12
N GLU A 98 6.94 -1.81 -13.62
CA GLU A 98 7.54 -1.44 -12.33
C GLU A 98 6.93 -2.26 -11.18
N ALA A 99 5.60 -2.37 -11.14
CA ALA A 99 4.94 -3.15 -10.10
C ALA A 99 5.28 -4.65 -10.18
N GLN A 100 5.45 -5.22 -11.38
CA GLN A 100 5.87 -6.61 -11.55
C GLN A 100 7.28 -6.83 -11.00
N GLU A 101 8.24 -5.96 -11.35
CA GLU A 101 9.62 -6.06 -10.85
C GLU A 101 9.67 -6.00 -9.32
N LEU A 102 8.85 -5.14 -8.72
CA LEU A 102 8.73 -5.04 -7.27
C LEU A 102 8.10 -6.27 -6.63
N LEU A 103 7.07 -6.85 -7.24
CA LEU A 103 6.46 -8.09 -6.76
C LEU A 103 7.44 -9.25 -6.84
N ASP A 104 8.13 -9.41 -7.97
CA ASP A 104 9.15 -10.45 -8.19
C ASP A 104 10.31 -10.32 -7.18
N ALA A 105 10.64 -9.09 -6.77
CA ALA A 105 11.64 -8.81 -5.73
C ALA A 105 11.12 -8.98 -4.28
N GLY A 106 9.88 -9.45 -4.09
CA GLY A 106 9.28 -9.61 -2.76
C GLY A 106 8.97 -8.28 -2.05
N ARG A 107 8.71 -7.21 -2.82
CA ARG A 107 8.40 -5.85 -2.33
C ARG A 107 6.93 -5.45 -2.59
N PRO A 108 5.94 -6.22 -2.14
CA PRO A 108 4.53 -5.96 -2.45
C PRO A 108 4.00 -4.64 -1.86
N PHE A 109 4.60 -4.13 -0.78
CA PHE A 109 4.24 -2.81 -0.24
C PHE A 109 4.63 -1.67 -1.19
N HIS A 110 5.77 -1.81 -1.87
CA HIS A 110 6.23 -0.82 -2.85
C HIS A 110 5.39 -0.91 -4.14
N ALA A 111 5.03 -2.12 -4.57
CA ALA A 111 4.08 -2.30 -5.68
C ALA A 111 2.70 -1.68 -5.37
N HIS A 112 2.25 -1.76 -4.11
CA HIS A 112 1.05 -1.05 -3.66
C HIS A 112 1.17 0.47 -3.84
N GLU A 113 2.29 1.07 -3.46
CA GLU A 113 2.53 2.52 -3.65
C GLU A 113 2.45 2.90 -5.15
N VAL A 114 3.03 2.10 -6.03
CA VAL A 114 2.97 2.30 -7.50
C VAL A 114 1.54 2.28 -8.03
N PHE A 115 0.73 1.29 -7.63
CA PHE A 115 -0.68 1.24 -8.03
C PHE A 115 -1.53 2.34 -7.41
N GLU A 116 -1.19 2.78 -6.19
CA GLU A 116 -1.89 3.88 -5.53
C GLU A 116 -1.66 5.21 -6.27
N ASP A 117 -0.44 5.45 -6.74
CA ASP A 117 -0.12 6.62 -7.55
C ASP A 117 -0.89 6.61 -8.88
N ALA A 118 -0.98 5.46 -9.56
CA ALA A 118 -1.79 5.29 -10.76
C ALA A 118 -3.30 5.53 -10.48
N TRP A 119 -3.81 5.08 -9.33
CA TRP A 119 -5.19 5.34 -8.91
C TRP A 119 -5.48 6.82 -8.64
N LYS A 120 -4.51 7.54 -8.06
CA LYS A 120 -4.66 8.97 -7.71
C LYS A 120 -4.49 9.90 -8.90
N SER A 121 -3.64 9.53 -9.85
CA SER A 121 -3.28 10.38 -11.01
C SER A 121 -3.97 9.98 -12.31
N GLY A 122 -4.46 8.74 -12.42
CA GLY A 122 -5.05 8.21 -13.65
C GLY A 122 -6.51 8.61 -13.92
N PRO A 123 -7.05 8.23 -15.09
CA PRO A 123 -8.43 8.52 -15.50
C PRO A 123 -9.47 7.92 -14.54
N GLU A 124 -10.64 8.56 -14.43
CA GLU A 124 -11.68 8.15 -13.48
C GLU A 124 -12.19 6.74 -13.77
N GLU A 125 -12.34 6.40 -15.04
CA GLU A 125 -12.79 5.10 -15.54
C GLU A 125 -11.86 3.93 -15.19
N GLU A 126 -10.62 4.20 -14.79
CA GLU A 126 -9.60 3.21 -14.41
C GLU A 126 -9.40 3.10 -12.91
N ARG A 127 -9.99 4.01 -12.12
CA ARG A 127 -9.73 4.07 -10.68
C ARG A 127 -10.07 2.77 -9.95
N ALA A 128 -11.12 2.09 -10.38
CA ALA A 128 -11.52 0.80 -9.81
C ALA A 128 -10.44 -0.27 -10.04
N LEU A 129 -9.88 -0.35 -11.25
CA LEU A 129 -8.81 -1.27 -11.62
C LEU A 129 -7.55 -1.02 -10.79
N TRP A 130 -7.03 0.21 -10.81
CA TRP A 130 -5.80 0.55 -10.08
C TRP A 130 -5.94 0.35 -8.57
N ARG A 131 -7.10 0.70 -8.01
CA ARG A 131 -7.40 0.44 -6.60
C ARG A 131 -7.49 -1.05 -6.30
N GLY A 132 -8.05 -1.86 -7.19
CA GLY A 132 -8.10 -3.32 -7.04
C GLY A 132 -6.69 -3.94 -7.00
N LEU A 133 -5.82 -3.54 -7.93
CA LEU A 133 -4.41 -3.97 -7.95
C LEU A 133 -3.65 -3.52 -6.69
N ALA A 134 -3.86 -2.28 -6.25
CA ALA A 134 -3.29 -1.79 -4.99
C ALA A 134 -3.75 -2.64 -3.78
N GLN A 135 -5.01 -3.11 -3.78
CA GLN A 135 -5.55 -4.00 -2.75
C GLN A 135 -4.92 -5.40 -2.77
N LEU A 136 -4.68 -5.95 -3.96
CA LEU A 136 -3.99 -7.23 -4.11
C LEU A 136 -2.56 -7.16 -3.53
N ALA A 137 -1.79 -6.15 -3.91
CA ALA A 137 -0.42 -5.96 -3.44
C ALA A 137 -0.33 -5.76 -1.91
N VAL A 138 -1.21 -4.94 -1.32
CA VAL A 138 -1.23 -4.78 0.14
C VAL A 138 -1.83 -6.01 0.84
N GLY A 139 -2.72 -6.77 0.20
CA GLY A 139 -3.21 -8.06 0.67
C GLY A 139 -2.07 -9.07 0.84
N LEU A 140 -1.22 -9.21 -0.20
CA LEU A 140 0.01 -10.02 -0.15
C LEU A 140 0.96 -9.53 0.96
N THR A 141 1.12 -8.22 1.11
CA THR A 141 1.94 -7.64 2.20
C THR A 141 1.41 -8.07 3.58
N HIS A 142 0.10 -8.06 3.78
CA HIS A 142 -0.50 -8.48 5.05
C HIS A 142 -0.36 -9.99 5.30
N ALA A 143 -0.55 -10.80 4.26
CA ALA A 143 -0.35 -12.25 4.32
C ALA A 143 1.09 -12.61 4.70
N ALA A 144 2.08 -12.07 3.99
CA ALA A 144 3.51 -12.24 4.29
C ALA A 144 3.91 -11.72 5.68
N ARG A 145 3.10 -10.81 6.26
CA ARG A 145 3.31 -10.32 7.62
C ARG A 145 2.68 -11.20 8.72
N GLY A 146 2.01 -12.29 8.36
CA GLY A 146 1.27 -13.16 9.28
C GLY A 146 -0.10 -12.62 9.70
N ASN A 147 -0.61 -11.57 9.04
CA ASN A 147 -1.96 -11.08 9.29
C ASN A 147 -2.95 -11.82 8.38
N ALA A 148 -3.31 -13.04 8.79
CA ALA A 148 -4.08 -13.94 7.95
C ALA A 148 -5.44 -13.37 7.54
N THR A 149 -6.27 -12.99 8.52
CA THR A 149 -7.61 -12.45 8.29
C THR A 149 -7.58 -11.14 7.47
N GLY A 150 -6.62 -10.25 7.75
CA GLY A 150 -6.48 -9.00 7.03
C GLY A 150 -6.03 -9.20 5.59
N GLY A 151 -5.04 -10.07 5.37
CA GLY A 151 -4.50 -10.40 4.05
C GLY A 151 -5.56 -11.03 3.16
N ALA A 152 -6.18 -12.12 3.61
CA ALA A 152 -7.22 -12.84 2.86
C ALA A 152 -8.41 -11.94 2.47
N ARG A 153 -8.85 -11.08 3.40
CA ARG A 153 -9.92 -10.12 3.13
C ARG A 153 -9.56 -9.12 2.02
N LEU A 154 -8.33 -8.62 2.02
CA LEU A 154 -7.85 -7.66 1.02
C LEU A 154 -7.67 -8.31 -0.35
N LEU A 155 -7.11 -9.52 -0.39
CA LEU A 155 -6.95 -10.30 -1.62
C LEU A 155 -8.29 -10.54 -2.31
N ARG A 156 -9.29 -11.09 -1.58
CA ARG A 156 -10.63 -11.34 -2.15
C ARG A 156 -11.33 -10.06 -2.63
N ARG A 157 -11.17 -8.96 -1.87
CA ARG A 157 -11.76 -7.67 -2.27
C ARG A 157 -11.09 -7.10 -3.51
N GLY A 158 -9.77 -7.15 -3.59
CA GLY A 158 -9.00 -6.72 -4.75
C GLY A 158 -9.38 -7.52 -5.98
N ALA A 159 -9.50 -8.84 -5.85
CA ALA A 159 -9.92 -9.76 -6.91
C ALA A 159 -11.30 -9.38 -7.47
N GLY A 160 -12.31 -9.20 -6.62
CA GLY A 160 -13.63 -8.76 -7.07
C GLY A 160 -13.60 -7.40 -7.76
N ALA A 161 -12.79 -6.46 -7.26
CA ALA A 161 -12.68 -5.12 -7.86
C ALA A 161 -12.04 -5.14 -9.25
N ILE A 162 -11.00 -5.95 -9.48
CA ILE A 162 -10.38 -6.07 -10.82
C ILE A 162 -11.26 -6.85 -11.79
N ASP A 163 -12.02 -7.84 -11.30
CA ASP A 163 -12.96 -8.61 -12.11
C ASP A 163 -14.11 -7.71 -12.62
N GLU A 164 -14.67 -6.89 -11.73
CA GLU A 164 -15.70 -5.90 -12.07
C GLU A 164 -15.18 -4.80 -13.03
N ALA A 165 -13.92 -4.38 -12.88
CA ALA A 165 -13.34 -3.33 -13.72
C ALA A 165 -13.05 -3.79 -15.16
N GLY A 166 -12.88 -5.11 -15.35
CA GLY A 166 -12.61 -5.73 -16.65
C GLY A 166 -11.16 -5.64 -17.10
N ALA A 167 -10.80 -6.50 -18.07
CA ALA A 167 -9.44 -6.58 -18.60
C ALA A 167 -9.04 -5.32 -19.39
N ARG A 168 -7.89 -4.75 -19.06
CA ARG A 168 -7.24 -3.63 -19.76
C ARG A 168 -5.73 -3.86 -19.76
N TYR A 169 -5.02 -3.21 -20.68
CA TYR A 169 -3.55 -3.16 -20.67
C TYR A 169 -2.84 -4.53 -20.70
N GLY A 170 -3.52 -5.59 -21.16
CA GLY A 170 -3.01 -6.96 -21.15
C GLY A 170 -2.97 -7.62 -19.77
N ILE A 171 -3.63 -7.04 -18.76
CA ILE A 171 -3.70 -7.58 -17.40
C ILE A 171 -4.39 -8.95 -17.41
N ASP A 172 -3.76 -9.95 -16.78
CA ASP A 172 -4.31 -11.29 -16.60
C ASP A 172 -5.32 -11.31 -15.43
N VAL A 173 -6.48 -10.68 -15.63
CA VAL A 173 -7.53 -10.62 -14.62
C VAL A 173 -7.95 -12.03 -14.15
N PRO A 174 -8.20 -13.01 -15.02
CA PRO A 174 -8.54 -14.37 -14.59
C PRO A 174 -7.44 -15.02 -13.74
N GLY A 175 -6.16 -14.88 -14.15
CA GLY A 175 -5.03 -15.39 -13.40
C GLY A 175 -4.89 -14.73 -12.02
N LEU A 176 -5.06 -13.41 -11.94
CA LEU A 176 -5.00 -12.65 -10.70
C LEU A 176 -6.15 -13.00 -9.74
N VAL A 177 -7.37 -13.20 -10.26
CA VAL A 177 -8.52 -13.58 -9.44
C VAL A 177 -8.33 -14.98 -8.83
N ARG A 178 -7.86 -15.94 -9.64
CA ARG A 178 -7.52 -17.28 -9.16
C ARG A 178 -6.42 -17.24 -8.10
N TRP A 179 -5.30 -16.58 -8.43
CA TRP A 179 -4.17 -16.41 -7.52
C TRP A 179 -4.59 -15.80 -6.17
N ALA A 180 -5.39 -14.72 -6.20
CA ALA A 180 -5.82 -14.04 -4.98
C ALA A 180 -6.73 -14.91 -4.12
N SER A 181 -7.53 -15.79 -4.74
CA SER A 181 -8.43 -16.71 -4.05
C SER A 181 -7.66 -17.83 -3.36
N GLU A 182 -6.74 -18.48 -4.11
CA GLU A 182 -5.86 -19.53 -3.60
C GLU A 182 -4.99 -19.01 -2.45
N LEU A 183 -4.32 -17.87 -2.64
CA LEU A 183 -3.48 -17.28 -1.59
C LEU A 183 -4.28 -16.88 -0.34
N ALA A 184 -5.52 -16.41 -0.51
CA ALA A 184 -6.38 -16.08 0.62
C ALA A 184 -6.77 -17.32 1.44
N GLU A 185 -7.00 -18.45 0.78
CA GLU A 185 -7.28 -19.73 1.43
C GLU A 185 -6.05 -20.25 2.18
N ASP A 186 -4.89 -20.31 1.52
CA ASP A 186 -3.63 -20.73 2.14
C ASP A 186 -3.28 -19.89 3.37
N THR A 187 -3.43 -18.56 3.23
CA THR A 187 -3.21 -17.60 4.31
C THR A 187 -4.12 -17.87 5.51
N GLU A 188 -5.39 -18.19 5.29
CA GLU A 188 -6.34 -18.52 6.37
C GLU A 188 -6.09 -19.88 7.01
N GLN A 189 -5.48 -20.81 6.27
CA GLN A 189 -4.99 -22.09 6.78
C GLN A 189 -3.68 -21.96 7.57
N GLY A 190 -3.09 -20.76 7.62
CA GLY A 190 -1.86 -20.49 8.34
C GLY A 190 -0.60 -20.90 7.60
N VAL A 191 -0.68 -21.09 6.28
CA VAL A 191 0.50 -21.29 5.43
C VAL A 191 1.36 -20.03 5.46
N GLU A 192 2.66 -20.21 5.65
CA GLU A 192 3.61 -19.10 5.60
C GLU A 192 3.74 -18.59 4.16
N VAL A 193 3.67 -17.27 3.99
CA VAL A 193 3.68 -16.62 2.67
C VAL A 193 5.02 -15.94 2.43
N ASP A 194 5.80 -16.50 1.50
CA ASP A 194 6.95 -15.82 0.91
C ASP A 194 6.44 -14.87 -0.20
N PRO A 195 6.60 -13.54 -0.05
CA PRO A 195 6.05 -12.58 -0.99
C PRO A 195 6.66 -12.66 -2.39
N ALA A 196 7.92 -13.09 -2.55
CA ALA A 196 8.55 -13.22 -3.85
C ALA A 196 8.12 -14.53 -4.54
N ALA A 197 8.06 -15.64 -3.79
CA ALA A 197 7.61 -16.91 -4.33
C ALA A 197 6.10 -16.91 -4.69
N CYS A 198 5.30 -16.15 -3.95
CA CYS A 198 3.87 -15.97 -4.20
C CYS A 198 3.56 -14.79 -5.12
N ALA A 199 4.55 -14.15 -5.76
CA ALA A 199 4.32 -13.01 -6.63
C ALA A 199 3.46 -13.41 -7.85
N PRO A 200 2.35 -12.69 -8.13
CA PRO A 200 1.54 -12.99 -9.30
C PRO A 200 2.18 -12.47 -10.59
N ARG A 201 1.73 -12.99 -11.73
CA ARG A 201 1.95 -12.36 -13.02
C ARG A 201 0.81 -11.37 -13.30
N LEU A 202 1.17 -10.10 -13.49
CA LEU A 202 0.21 -9.03 -13.68
C LEU A 202 -0.38 -9.02 -15.09
N VAL A 203 0.46 -9.30 -16.09
CA VAL A 203 0.08 -9.33 -17.51
C VAL A 203 0.12 -10.75 -18.03
N ALA A 204 -0.81 -11.09 -18.92
CA ALA A 204 -0.82 -12.39 -19.57
C ALA A 204 0.44 -12.54 -20.42
N ALA A 205 1.03 -13.74 -20.44
CA ALA A 205 2.01 -14.04 -21.46
C ALA A 205 1.32 -13.85 -22.83
N ALA A 206 1.95 -13.13 -23.75
CA ALA A 206 1.44 -13.08 -25.10
C ALA A 206 1.37 -14.53 -25.61
N ASP A 207 0.17 -15.03 -25.87
CA ASP A 207 -0.01 -16.31 -26.55
C ASP A 207 0.76 -16.20 -27.88
N GLY A 208 1.88 -16.91 -27.96
CA GLY A 208 2.78 -16.92 -29.12
C GLY A 208 2.21 -17.64 -30.32
#